data_AF-A0A916LYP9-F1
#
_entry.id   AF-A0A916LYP9-F1
#
_cell.length_a   1.000
_cell.length_b   1.000
_cell.length_c   1.000
_cell.angle_alpha   90.00
_cell.angle_beta   90.00
_cell.angle_gamma   90.00
#
_symmetry.space_group_name_H-M   'P 1'
#
loop_
_entity.id
_entity.type
_entity.pdbx_description
1 polymer ?
#
loop_
_entity_poly.entity_id
_entity_poly.type
_entity_poly.pdbx_seq_one_letter_code
_entity_poly.pdbx_strand_id
1 'polypeptide(L)' 'PENRTLLQVNMEDAAEADRTFDMLMGSEVAPRKRFIQTHAKSVRNLDV' A
#
# COMPACT_ATOMS: atom_id res chain seq x y z
N PRO A 1 13.48 1.44 -24.05
CA PRO A 1 14.31 1.89 -22.90
C PRO A 1 14.36 3.42 -22.77
N GLU A 2 14.39 4.13 -23.90
CA GLU A 2 14.69 5.58 -23.96
C GLU A 2 13.63 6.49 -23.30
N ASN A 3 12.37 6.05 -23.15
CA ASN A 3 11.29 6.89 -22.58
C ASN A 3 10.59 6.28 -21.35
N ARG A 4 11.19 5.29 -20.67
CA ARG A 4 10.56 4.69 -19.47
C ARG A 4 11.21 5.21 -18.20
N THR A 5 10.39 5.68 -17.27
CA THR A 5 10.82 5.98 -15.91
C THR A 5 10.74 4.71 -15.08
N LEU A 6 11.86 4.29 -14.50
CA LEU A 6 11.92 3.17 -13.57
C LEU A 6 11.98 3.73 -12.15
N LEU A 7 11.09 3.26 -11.28
CA LEU A 7 11.14 3.52 -9.85
C LEU A 7 11.67 2.27 -9.16
N GLN A 8 12.74 2.42 -8.39
CA GLN A 8 13.28 1.34 -7.57
C GLN A 8 12.51 1.28 -6.25
N VAL A 9 11.93 0.11 -5.96
CA VAL A 9 11.24 -0.12 -4.69
C VAL A 9 12.27 -0.44 -3.62
N ASN A 10 12.28 0.34 -2.55
CA ASN A 10 13.10 0.10 -1.35
C ASN A 10 12.22 -0.44 -0.23
N MET A 11 12.78 -1.33 0.60
CA MET A 11 12.10 -1.89 1.77
C MET A 11 12.83 -1.39 3.02
N GLU A 12 12.20 -0.49 3.76
CA GLU A 12 12.78 0.16 4.94
C GLU A 12 12.53 -0.66 6.22
N ASP A 13 11.33 -1.20 6.38
CA ASP A 13 10.96 -2.12 7.48
C ASP A 13 10.20 -3.33 6.93
N ALA A 14 10.81 -4.50 7.05
CA ALA A 14 10.23 -5.76 6.58
C ALA A 14 9.00 -6.19 7.40
N ALA A 15 8.99 -5.95 8.72
CA ALA A 15 7.88 -6.36 9.58
C ALA A 15 6.64 -5.47 9.38
N GLU A 16 6.83 -4.19 9.07
CA GLU A 16 5.73 -3.32 8.67
C GLU A 16 5.19 -3.65 7.28
N ALA A 17 6.08 -3.97 6.33
CA ALA A 17 5.69 -4.40 4.99
C ALA A 17 4.82 -5.66 5.04
N ASP A 18 5.25 -6.70 5.76
CA ASP A 18 4.51 -7.96 5.89
C ASP A 18 3.10 -7.76 6.45
N ARG A 19 2.96 -6.96 7.51
CA ARG A 19 1.64 -6.63 8.09
C ARG A 19 0.73 -5.91 7.11
N THR A 20 1.30 -5.01 6.31
CA THR A 20 0.57 -4.28 5.27
C THR A 20 0.13 -5.22 4.15
N PHE A 21 0.99 -6.15 3.73
CA PHE A 21 0.66 -7.18 2.75
C PHE A 21 -0.46 -8.09 3.24
N ASP A 22 -0.39 -8.61 4.46
CA ASP A 22 -1.42 -9.48 5.02
C ASP A 22 -2.78 -8.79 5.14
N MET A 23 -2.80 -7.52 5.58
CA MET A 23 -4.04 -6.76 5.72
C MET A 23 -4.72 -6.46 4.37
N LEU A 24 -3.93 -6.18 3.32
CA LEU A 24 -4.45 -5.77 2.01
C LEU A 24 -4.67 -6.96 1.07
N MET A 25 -3.83 -7.98 1.15
CA MET A 25 -3.77 -9.12 0.23
C MET A 25 -4.18 -10.45 0.88
N GLY A 26 -4.41 -10.48 2.19
CA GLY A 26 -4.88 -11.67 2.89
C GLY A 26 -6.31 -12.09 2.55
N SER A 27 -6.70 -13.27 3.05
CA SER A 27 -8.03 -13.86 2.84
C SER A 27 -9.15 -13.08 3.54
N GLU A 28 -8.82 -12.37 4.62
CA GLU A 28 -9.79 -11.72 5.49
C GLU A 28 -10.38 -10.45 4.86
N VAL A 29 -11.68 -10.50 4.55
CA VAL A 29 -12.39 -9.42 3.85
C VAL A 29 -12.70 -8.23 4.77
N ALA A 30 -13.03 -8.49 6.04
CA ALA A 30 -13.40 -7.46 7.01
C ALA A 30 -12.30 -6.42 7.30
N PRO A 31 -11.04 -6.81 7.62
CA PRO A 31 -9.96 -5.85 7.87
C PRO A 31 -9.64 -5.02 6.62
N ARG A 32 -9.57 -5.64 5.44
CA ARG A 32 -9.38 -4.94 4.16
C ARG A 32 -10.47 -3.90 3.90
N LYS A 33 -11.74 -4.27 4.09
CA LYS A 33 -12.87 -3.36 3.86
C LYS A 33 -12.82 -2.15 4.78
N ARG A 34 -12.50 -2.35 6.06
CA ARG A 34 -12.32 -1.25 7.03
C ARG A 34 -11.16 -0.34 6.61
N PHE A 35 -10.02 -0.92 6.23
CA PHE A 35 -8.86 -0.14 5.80
C PHE A 35 -9.19 0.78 4.61
N ILE A 36 -9.82 0.22 3.57
CA ILE A 36 -10.22 0.98 2.38
C ILE A 36 -11.22 2.07 2.77
N GLN A 37 -12.25 1.77 3.56
CA GLN A 37 -13.26 2.76 3.93
C GLN A 37 -12.70 3.91 4.76
N THR A 38 -11.77 3.63 5.67
CA THR A 38 -11.14 4.65 6.53
C THR A 38 -10.20 5.56 5.74
N HIS A 39 -9.41 5.00 4.81
CA HIS A 39 -8.35 5.75 4.12
C HIS A 39 -8.72 6.21 2.71
N ALA A 40 -9.79 5.70 2.09
CA ALA A 40 -10.16 6.05 0.71
C ALA A 40 -10.41 7.55 0.48
N LYS A 41 -10.76 8.31 1.52
CA LYS A 41 -10.99 9.76 1.43
C LYS A 41 -9.79 10.60 1.85
N SER A 42 -8.85 10.03 2.59
CA SER A 42 -7.63 10.72 3.04
C SER A 42 -6.55 10.73 1.97
N VAL A 43 -6.63 9.83 0.98
CA VAL A 43 -5.77 9.81 -0.20
C VAL A 43 -6.23 10.89 -1.18
N ARG A 44 -5.84 12.15 -0.93
CA ARG A 44 -5.94 13.24 -1.91
C ARG A 44 -4.60 13.65 -2.50
N ASN A 45 -3.53 13.53 -1.72
CA ASN A 45 -2.16 13.84 -2.10
C ASN A 45 -1.23 12.89 -1.33
N LEU A 46 -0.94 11.69 -1.85
CA LEU A 46 0.11 10.86 -1.26
C LEU A 46 1.52 11.39 -1.59
N ASP A 47 1.60 12.37 -2.51
CA ASP A 47 2.84 12.80 -3.17
C ASP A 47 3.16 14.30 -2.94
N VAL A 48 2.70 14.91 -1.83
CA VAL A 48 3.13 16.27 -1.43
C VAL A 48 4.14 16.20 -0.30
#